data_AF-N8VQK0-F1
#
_entry.id   AF-N8VQK0-F1
#
_cell.length_a   1.000
_cell.length_b   1.000
_cell.length_c   1.000
_cell.angle_alpha   90.00
_cell.angle_beta   90.00
_cell.angle_gamma   90.00
#
_symmetry.space_group_name_H-M   'P 1'
#
loop_
_entity.id
_entity.type
_entity.pdbx_description
1 polymer ?
#
loop_
_entity_poly.entity_id
_entity_poly.type
_entity_poly.pdbx_seq_one_letter_code
_entity_poly.pdbx_strand_id
1 'polypeptide(L)'
;MTMTQSSQNQASKALAEMYNSNTDYIQRLKEIISLNQLVQMQAEDMAGIELIGKPKYLASLCSTNHHALQHWLDDLEQWQDTIDKTEPQYAETTACCVYDDYGFYQDHANDLKNIAVMACDQVDELKRHNPSHDFQLLNHLTSVIKRLAVNFFSDLEAELDVLSQLYPDLFMVEV
;
A
#
# COMPACT_ATOMS: atom_id res chain seq x y z
N MET A 1 22.18 -22.86 -27.15
CA MET A 1 21.61 -21.50 -27.29
C MET A 1 20.14 -21.41 -26.85
N THR A 2 19.51 -22.49 -26.38
CA THR A 2 18.06 -22.54 -26.09
C THR A 2 17.66 -22.18 -24.65
N MET A 3 18.55 -22.33 -23.66
CA MET A 3 18.19 -22.05 -22.25
C MET A 3 18.16 -20.55 -21.92
N THR A 4 19.11 -19.75 -22.42
CA THR A 4 19.17 -18.31 -22.16
C THR A 4 18.03 -17.50 -22.80
N GLN A 5 17.50 -17.97 -23.94
CA GLN A 5 16.30 -17.38 -24.57
C GLN A 5 15.02 -17.73 -23.81
N SER A 6 14.99 -18.85 -23.08
CA SER A 6 13.84 -19.28 -22.28
C SER A 6 13.69 -18.42 -21.02
N SER A 7 14.79 -18.21 -20.28
CA SER A 7 14.78 -17.42 -19.04
C SER A 7 14.49 -15.94 -19.30
N GLN A 8 15.09 -15.33 -20.33
CA GLN A 8 14.80 -13.95 -20.73
C GLN A 8 13.32 -13.75 -21.08
N ASN A 9 12.71 -14.72 -21.75
CA ASN A 9 11.28 -14.66 -22.12
C ASN A 9 10.36 -14.83 -20.90
N GLN A 10 10.77 -15.59 -19.88
CA GLN A 10 10.05 -15.65 -18.59
C GLN A 10 10.17 -14.33 -17.83
N ALA A 11 11.38 -13.76 -17.74
CA ALA A 11 11.60 -12.51 -17.04
C ALA A 11 10.82 -11.35 -17.66
N SER A 12 10.80 -11.23 -18.99
CA SER A 12 10.00 -10.21 -19.67
C SER A 12 8.49 -10.36 -19.44
N LYS A 13 7.98 -11.60 -19.28
CA LYS A 13 6.58 -11.83 -18.94
C LYS A 13 6.28 -11.47 -17.49
N ALA A 14 7.14 -11.86 -16.55
CA ALA A 14 7.01 -11.49 -15.15
C ALA A 14 7.00 -9.96 -14.98
N LEU A 15 7.89 -9.25 -15.67
CA LEU A 15 7.89 -7.78 -15.69
C LEU A 15 6.60 -7.19 -16.26
N ALA A 16 6.02 -7.78 -17.30
CA ALA A 16 4.75 -7.31 -17.86
C ALA A 16 3.58 -7.52 -16.88
N GLU A 17 3.58 -8.62 -16.12
CA GLU A 17 2.59 -8.86 -15.06
C GLU A 17 2.76 -7.85 -13.92
N MET A 18 3.99 -7.69 -13.40
CA MET A 18 4.32 -6.71 -12.37
C MET A 18 3.98 -5.27 -12.79
N TYR A 19 4.17 -4.92 -14.07
CA TYR A 19 3.78 -3.61 -14.59
C TYR A 19 2.28 -3.36 -14.44
N ASN A 20 1.46 -4.34 -14.81
CA ASN A 20 0.01 -4.25 -14.68
C ASN A 20 -0.39 -4.14 -13.21
N SER A 21 0.19 -4.97 -12.35
CA SER A 21 -0.04 -4.95 -10.90
C SER A 21 0.36 -3.61 -10.29
N ASN A 22 1.53 -3.06 -10.66
CA ASN A 22 1.96 -1.70 -10.28
C ASN A 22 0.95 -0.63 -10.70
N THR A 23 0.38 -0.71 -11.92
CA THR A 23 -0.61 0.27 -12.39
C THR A 23 -1.82 0.32 -11.46
N ASP A 24 -2.34 -0.85 -11.09
CA ASP A 24 -3.50 -0.97 -10.20
C ASP A 24 -3.16 -0.54 -8.77
N TYR A 25 -1.99 -0.94 -8.27
CA TYR A 25 -1.50 -0.58 -6.93
C TYR A 25 -1.29 0.93 -6.77
N ILE A 26 -0.69 1.60 -7.76
CA ILE A 26 -0.50 3.05 -7.78
C ILE A 26 -1.84 3.78 -7.64
N GLN A 27 -2.86 3.36 -8.39
CA GLN A 27 -4.18 4.00 -8.33
C GLN A 27 -4.82 3.84 -6.94
N ARG A 28 -4.74 2.64 -6.36
CA ARG A 28 -5.30 2.37 -5.03
C ARG A 28 -4.55 3.10 -3.93
N LEU A 29 -3.22 3.17 -3.99
CA LEU A 29 -2.42 3.93 -3.02
C LEU A 29 -2.77 5.43 -3.08
N LYS A 30 -2.92 6.01 -4.27
CA LYS A 30 -3.37 7.41 -4.44
C LYS A 30 -4.73 7.66 -3.79
N GLU A 31 -5.67 6.72 -3.92
CA GLU A 31 -6.98 6.81 -3.27
C GLU A 31 -6.84 6.78 -1.74
N ILE A 32 -6.11 5.80 -1.20
CA ILE A 32 -5.90 5.66 0.25
C ILE A 32 -5.19 6.90 0.82
N ILE A 33 -4.16 7.41 0.14
CA ILE A 33 -3.44 8.64 0.50
C ILE A 33 -4.39 9.83 0.58
N SER A 34 -5.21 10.03 -0.46
CA SER A 34 -6.15 11.15 -0.53
C SER A 34 -7.17 11.09 0.62
N LEU A 35 -7.66 9.88 0.94
CA LEU A 35 -8.56 9.67 2.06
C LEU A 35 -7.89 9.95 3.41
N ASN A 36 -6.63 9.53 3.61
CA ASN A 36 -5.88 9.85 4.84
C ASN A 36 -5.72 11.36 5.03
N GLN A 37 -5.42 12.10 3.96
CA GLN A 37 -5.34 13.58 4.00
C GLN A 37 -6.68 14.21 4.38
N LEU A 38 -7.80 13.71 3.84
CA LEU A 38 -9.13 14.18 4.22
C LEU A 38 -9.44 13.94 5.71
N VAL A 39 -9.11 12.75 6.23
CA VAL A 39 -9.27 12.44 7.65
C VAL A 39 -8.39 13.33 8.52
N GLN A 40 -7.14 13.56 8.12
CA GLN A 40 -6.22 14.44 8.84
C GLN A 40 -6.79 15.87 8.93
N MET A 41 -7.22 16.46 7.82
CA MET A 41 -7.81 17.81 7.82
C MET A 41 -9.03 17.89 8.73
N GLN A 42 -9.93 16.91 8.66
CA GLN A 42 -11.11 16.87 9.54
C GLN A 42 -10.73 16.74 11.02
N ALA A 43 -9.73 15.93 11.35
CA ALA A 43 -9.26 15.77 12.72
C ALA A 43 -8.58 17.05 13.26
N GLU A 44 -7.85 17.78 12.41
CA GLU A 44 -7.22 19.06 12.75
C GLU A 44 -8.26 20.15 12.99
N ASP A 45 -9.27 20.27 12.12
CA ASP A 45 -10.40 21.19 12.30
C ASP A 45 -11.12 20.94 13.64
N MET A 46 -11.36 19.66 13.98
CA MET A 46 -11.95 19.26 15.25
C MET A 46 -11.05 19.56 16.46
N ALA A 47 -9.72 19.50 16.31
CA ALA A 47 -8.79 19.87 17.38
C ALA A 47 -8.88 21.36 17.74
N GLY A 48 -9.28 22.21 16.80
CA GLY A 48 -9.54 23.63 17.03
C GLY A 48 -10.76 23.93 17.92
N ILE A 49 -11.61 22.91 18.17
CA ILE A 49 -12.88 23.01 18.92
C ILE A 49 -12.72 22.51 20.39
N GLU A 50 -11.48 22.29 20.86
CA GLU A 50 -11.17 21.83 22.24
C GLU A 50 -11.89 20.54 22.68
N LEU A 51 -12.07 19.57 21.77
CA LEU A 51 -12.71 18.29 22.08
C LEU A 51 -11.91 17.45 23.09
N ILE A 52 -12.64 16.68 23.92
CA ILE A 52 -12.08 15.72 24.88
C ILE A 52 -11.75 14.40 24.16
N GLY A 53 -10.59 13.80 24.44
CA GLY A 53 -10.06 12.69 23.62
C GLY A 53 -9.38 13.27 22.39
N LYS A 54 -8.09 13.03 22.17
CA LYS A 54 -7.21 13.93 21.40
C LYS A 54 -7.39 13.77 19.87
N PRO A 55 -8.00 14.71 19.14
CA PRO A 55 -8.07 14.64 17.67
C PRO A 55 -6.69 14.75 17.02
N LYS A 56 -5.72 15.39 17.71
CA LYS A 56 -4.30 15.45 17.32
C LYS A 56 -3.64 14.07 17.17
N TYR A 57 -4.06 13.08 17.96
CA TYR A 57 -3.51 11.74 17.83
C TYR A 57 -4.01 11.04 16.56
N LEU A 58 -5.30 11.20 16.22
CA LEU A 58 -5.85 10.73 14.95
C LEU A 58 -5.16 11.38 13.76
N ALA A 59 -4.98 12.72 13.79
CA ALA A 59 -4.23 13.44 12.76
C ALA A 59 -2.80 12.90 12.61
N SER A 60 -2.12 12.61 13.73
CA SER A 60 -0.78 12.01 13.71
C SER A 60 -0.77 10.61 13.10
N LEU A 61 -1.74 9.74 13.44
CA LEU A 61 -1.85 8.39 12.86
C LEU A 61 -2.04 8.46 11.33
N CYS A 62 -2.93 9.33 10.86
CA CYS A 62 -3.15 9.54 9.43
C CYS A 62 -1.92 10.13 8.73
N SER A 63 -1.20 11.04 9.37
CA SER A 63 0.04 11.62 8.83
C SER A 63 1.15 10.58 8.70
N THR A 64 1.31 9.69 9.69
CA THR A 64 2.26 8.57 9.64
C THR A 64 1.89 7.59 8.52
N ASN A 65 0.62 7.19 8.43
CA ASN A 65 0.13 6.32 7.37
C ASN A 65 0.36 6.94 5.99
N HIS A 66 0.07 8.24 5.85
CA HIS A 66 0.29 8.99 4.62
C HIS A 66 1.75 8.96 4.17
N HIS A 67 2.70 9.24 5.07
CA HIS A 67 4.13 9.22 4.72
C HIS A 67 4.60 7.84 4.25
N ALA A 68 4.20 6.78 4.95
CA ALA A 68 4.59 5.43 4.57
C ALA A 68 4.00 5.02 3.21
N LEU A 69 2.72 5.29 2.98
CA LEU A 69 2.07 4.99 1.71
C LEU A 69 2.61 5.85 0.55
N GLN A 70 3.02 7.10 0.82
CA GLN A 70 3.64 7.97 -0.17
C GLN A 70 4.98 7.41 -0.64
N HIS A 71 5.82 6.91 0.28
CA HIS A 71 7.07 6.26 -0.08
C HIS A 71 6.83 5.07 -1.03
N TRP A 72 5.85 4.22 -0.71
CA TRP A 72 5.54 3.06 -1.55
C TRP A 72 4.98 3.48 -2.91
N LEU A 73 4.19 4.55 -2.95
CA LEU A 73 3.71 5.12 -4.20
C LEU A 73 4.88 5.59 -5.09
N ASP A 74 5.82 6.34 -4.51
CA ASP A 74 6.98 6.87 -5.23
C ASP A 74 7.84 5.71 -5.78
N ASP A 75 8.08 4.67 -4.97
CA ASP A 75 8.83 3.48 -5.38
C ASP A 75 8.12 2.72 -6.52
N LEU A 76 6.80 2.50 -6.43
CA LEU A 76 6.04 1.81 -7.46
C LEU A 76 5.99 2.60 -8.77
N GLU A 77 5.89 3.93 -8.70
CA GLU A 77 5.98 4.81 -9.88
C GLU A 77 7.38 4.74 -10.50
N GLN A 78 8.44 4.70 -9.68
CA GLN A 78 9.80 4.50 -10.15
C GLN A 78 9.99 3.12 -10.79
N TRP A 79 9.39 2.07 -10.23
CA TRP A 79 9.45 0.73 -10.81
C TRP A 79 8.70 0.66 -12.13
N GLN A 80 7.53 1.28 -12.25
CA GLN A 80 6.82 1.43 -13.53
C GLN A 80 7.72 2.01 -14.63
N ASP A 81 8.37 3.15 -14.35
CA ASP A 81 9.29 3.80 -15.28
C ASP A 81 10.54 2.93 -15.59
N THR A 82 11.05 2.22 -14.58
CA THR A 82 12.20 1.33 -14.73
C THR A 82 11.88 0.11 -15.58
N ILE A 83 10.71 -0.51 -15.38
CA ILE A 83 10.24 -1.66 -16.17
C ILE A 83 10.10 -1.25 -17.64
N ASP A 84 9.47 -0.11 -17.93
CA ASP A 84 9.29 0.40 -19.29
C ASP A 84 10.60 0.63 -20.04
N LYS A 85 11.67 0.96 -19.31
CA LYS A 85 13.01 1.23 -19.87
C LYS A 85 13.95 0.03 -19.84
N THR A 86 13.53 -1.09 -19.27
CA THR A 86 14.39 -2.26 -19.07
C THR A 86 14.70 -2.93 -20.40
N GLU A 87 15.99 -3.04 -20.73
CA GLU A 87 16.44 -3.81 -21.89
C GLU A 87 16.39 -5.32 -21.60
N PRO A 88 16.16 -6.20 -22.60
CA PRO A 88 15.93 -7.63 -22.39
C PRO A 88 17.02 -8.37 -21.59
N GLN A 89 18.28 -7.93 -21.69
CA GLN A 89 19.39 -8.55 -20.96
C GLN A 89 19.40 -8.23 -19.45
N TYR A 90 18.64 -7.24 -19.00
CA TYR A 90 18.50 -6.88 -17.58
C TYR A 90 17.15 -7.31 -16.99
N ALA A 91 16.27 -7.91 -17.79
CA ALA A 91 14.90 -8.23 -17.39
C ALA A 91 14.83 -9.11 -16.13
N GLU A 92 15.72 -10.10 -16.01
CA GLU A 92 15.77 -11.00 -14.86
C GLU A 92 16.15 -10.25 -13.58
N THR A 93 17.21 -9.43 -13.64
CA THR A 93 17.64 -8.62 -12.49
C THR A 93 16.56 -7.63 -12.07
N THR A 94 15.93 -6.92 -13.02
CA THR A 94 14.83 -6.00 -12.71
C THR A 94 13.66 -6.75 -12.08
N ALA A 95 13.29 -7.93 -12.61
CA ALA A 95 12.18 -8.71 -12.07
C ALA A 95 12.42 -9.15 -10.62
N CYS A 96 13.62 -9.66 -10.32
CA CYS A 96 13.98 -10.02 -8.95
C CYS A 96 13.93 -8.81 -8.01
N CYS A 97 14.47 -7.65 -8.40
CA CYS A 97 14.43 -6.46 -7.55
C CYS A 97 13.01 -5.97 -7.26
N VAL A 98 12.12 -5.96 -8.28
CA VAL A 98 10.70 -5.58 -8.08
C VAL A 98 10.01 -6.57 -7.14
N TYR A 99 10.27 -7.88 -7.31
CA TYR A 99 9.72 -8.92 -6.45
C TYR A 99 10.19 -8.79 -5.00
N ASP A 100 11.47 -8.51 -4.78
CA ASP A 100 12.04 -8.29 -3.44
C ASP A 100 11.37 -7.10 -2.74
N ASP A 101 11.13 -6.01 -3.47
CA ASP A 101 10.43 -4.83 -2.93
C ASP A 101 8.96 -5.12 -2.61
N TYR A 102 8.27 -5.94 -3.41
CA TYR A 102 6.95 -6.43 -3.05
C TYR A 102 6.98 -7.23 -1.74
N GLY A 103 7.97 -8.10 -1.54
CA GLY A 103 8.18 -8.82 -0.28
C GLY A 103 8.39 -7.87 0.90
N PHE A 104 9.20 -6.82 0.71
CA PHE A 104 9.37 -5.78 1.72
C PHE A 104 8.05 -5.07 2.07
N TYR A 105 7.23 -4.73 1.08
CA TYR A 105 5.91 -4.13 1.33
C TYR A 105 4.97 -5.08 2.07
N GLN A 106 4.98 -6.38 1.75
CA GLN A 106 4.20 -7.40 2.44
C GLN A 106 4.59 -7.47 3.93
N ASP A 107 5.89 -7.50 4.23
CA ASP A 107 6.39 -7.57 5.62
C ASP A 107 5.91 -6.38 6.47
N HIS A 108 5.83 -5.20 5.86
CA HIS A 108 5.44 -3.96 6.53
C HIS A 108 3.94 -3.65 6.42
N ALA A 109 3.17 -4.44 5.67
CA ALA A 109 1.73 -4.25 5.50
C ALA A 109 0.95 -4.33 6.82
N ASN A 110 1.41 -5.18 7.74
CA ASN A 110 0.77 -5.35 9.05
C ASN A 110 0.83 -4.06 9.89
N ASP A 111 1.92 -3.31 9.83
CA ASP A 111 2.07 -2.06 10.57
C ASP A 111 1.07 -1.01 10.07
N LEU A 112 0.92 -0.89 8.75
CA LEU A 112 -0.04 0.03 8.14
C LEU A 112 -1.50 -0.36 8.43
N LYS A 113 -1.80 -1.67 8.39
CA LYS A 113 -3.10 -2.20 8.80
C LYS A 113 -3.40 -1.87 10.27
N ASN A 114 -2.42 -2.01 11.15
CA ASN A 114 -2.55 -1.67 12.57
C ASN A 114 -2.80 -0.18 12.77
N ILE A 115 -2.09 0.70 12.05
CA ILE A 115 -2.32 2.15 12.10
C ILE A 115 -3.76 2.50 11.67
N ALA A 116 -4.28 1.88 10.61
CA ALA A 116 -5.66 2.09 10.17
C ALA A 116 -6.70 1.61 11.20
N VAL A 117 -6.42 0.51 11.92
CA VAL A 117 -7.25 0.03 13.04
C VAL A 117 -7.23 1.03 14.19
N MET A 118 -6.05 1.49 14.61
CA MET A 118 -5.90 2.49 15.68
C MET A 118 -6.62 3.80 15.34
N ALA A 119 -6.61 4.21 14.06
CA ALA A 119 -7.36 5.38 13.61
C ALA A 119 -8.88 5.20 13.79
N CYS A 120 -9.43 4.02 13.47
CA CYS A 120 -10.85 3.73 13.72
C CYS A 120 -11.18 3.75 15.21
N ASP A 121 -10.37 3.10 16.04
CA ASP A 121 -10.58 3.04 17.49
C ASP A 121 -10.54 4.45 18.12
N GLN A 122 -9.67 5.33 17.60
CA GLN A 122 -9.58 6.71 18.04
C GLN A 122 -10.83 7.53 17.66
N VAL A 123 -11.46 7.26 16.51
CA VAL A 123 -12.75 7.89 16.15
C VAL A 123 -13.85 7.44 17.11
N ASP A 124 -13.89 6.15 17.47
CA ASP A 124 -14.86 5.63 18.44
C ASP A 124 -14.64 6.21 19.85
N GLU A 125 -13.39 6.44 20.26
CA GLU A 125 -13.07 7.16 21.50
C GLU A 125 -13.53 8.62 21.46
N LEU A 126 -13.26 9.35 20.37
CA LEU A 126 -13.72 10.73 20.17
C LEU A 126 -15.25 10.83 20.27
N LYS A 127 -15.96 9.90 19.64
CA LYS A 127 -17.43 9.83 19.68
C LYS A 127 -17.96 9.58 21.09
N ARG A 128 -17.32 8.69 21.86
CA ARG A 128 -17.71 8.40 23.26
C ARG A 128 -17.53 9.61 24.16
N HIS A 129 -16.46 10.38 23.98
CA HIS A 129 -16.19 11.57 24.78
C HIS A 129 -16.99 12.81 24.36
N ASN A 130 -17.44 12.88 23.11
CA ASN A 130 -18.12 14.05 22.56
C ASN A 130 -19.44 13.67 21.84
N PRO A 131 -20.40 13.01 22.52
CA PRO A 131 -21.57 12.41 21.86
C PRO A 131 -22.51 13.40 21.16
N SER A 132 -22.39 14.71 21.45
CA SER A 132 -23.15 15.77 20.81
C SER A 132 -22.58 16.22 19.45
N HIS A 133 -21.38 15.75 19.08
CA HIS A 133 -20.72 16.11 17.82
C HIS A 133 -20.95 15.04 16.75
N ASP A 134 -21.04 15.48 15.51
CA ASP A 134 -21.19 14.58 14.36
C ASP A 134 -19.82 14.08 13.89
N PHE A 135 -19.60 12.77 14.05
CA PHE A 135 -18.40 12.08 13.56
C PHE A 135 -18.71 11.13 12.40
N GLN A 136 -19.90 11.19 11.78
CA GLN A 136 -20.30 10.23 10.75
C GLN A 136 -19.32 10.20 9.57
N LEU A 137 -18.90 11.37 9.08
CA LEU A 137 -17.94 11.48 7.99
C LEU A 137 -16.58 10.88 8.38
N LEU A 138 -16.06 11.25 9.55
CA LEU A 138 -14.76 10.78 10.04
C LEU A 138 -14.75 9.25 10.22
N ASN A 139 -15.84 8.70 10.76
CA ASN A 139 -16.03 7.26 10.93
C ASN A 139 -16.15 6.53 9.58
N HIS A 140 -16.86 7.13 8.62
CA HIS A 140 -16.97 6.58 7.28
C HIS A 140 -15.60 6.53 6.58
N LEU A 141 -14.87 7.65 6.57
CA LEU A 141 -13.57 7.75 5.91
C LEU A 141 -12.54 6.79 6.51
N THR A 142 -12.42 6.74 7.84
CA THR A 142 -11.49 5.81 8.52
C THR A 142 -11.86 4.35 8.27
N SER A 143 -13.15 4.01 8.25
CA SER A 143 -13.62 2.66 7.89
C SER A 143 -13.29 2.28 6.44
N VAL A 144 -13.45 3.23 5.50
CA VAL A 144 -13.10 3.01 4.09
C VAL A 144 -11.59 2.82 3.93
N ILE A 145 -10.76 3.66 4.55
CA ILE A 145 -9.31 3.53 4.55
C ILE A 145 -8.90 2.15 5.06
N LYS A 146 -9.45 1.72 6.20
CA LYS A 146 -9.16 0.40 6.77
C LYS A 146 -9.48 -0.73 5.80
N ARG A 147 -10.65 -0.69 5.15
CA ARG A 147 -11.05 -1.73 4.18
C ARG A 147 -10.13 -1.72 2.95
N LEU A 148 -9.85 -0.55 2.39
CA LEU A 148 -8.98 -0.42 1.21
C LEU A 148 -7.56 -0.90 1.51
N ALA A 149 -7.01 -0.53 2.66
CA ALA A 149 -5.70 -0.99 3.10
C ALA A 149 -5.66 -2.52 3.26
N VAL A 150 -6.64 -3.12 3.95
CA VAL A 150 -6.72 -4.57 4.12
C VAL A 150 -6.78 -5.30 2.76
N ASN A 151 -7.62 -4.81 1.85
CA ASN A 151 -7.74 -5.41 0.52
C ASN A 151 -6.44 -5.27 -0.28
N PHE A 152 -5.84 -4.08 -0.30
CA PHE A 152 -4.57 -3.81 -0.98
C PHE A 152 -3.46 -4.77 -0.53
N PHE A 153 -3.29 -4.94 0.79
CA PHE A 153 -2.26 -5.83 1.31
C PHE A 153 -2.55 -7.32 1.08
N SER A 154 -3.83 -7.73 1.10
CA SER A 154 -4.21 -9.12 0.79
C SER A 154 -3.96 -9.44 -0.69
N ASP A 155 -4.22 -8.47 -1.57
CA ASP A 155 -3.98 -8.62 -3.00
C ASP A 155 -2.47 -8.66 -3.31
N LEU A 156 -1.65 -7.88 -2.59
CA LEU A 156 -0.19 -7.92 -2.72
C LEU A 156 0.38 -9.28 -2.28
N GLU A 157 -0.08 -9.84 -1.17
CA GLU A 157 0.30 -11.18 -0.69
C GLU A 157 -0.08 -12.26 -1.71
N ALA A 158 -1.30 -12.20 -2.24
CA ALA A 158 -1.74 -13.14 -3.27
C ALA A 158 -0.94 -13.02 -4.57
N GLU A 159 -0.53 -11.81 -4.94
CA GLU A 159 0.28 -11.56 -6.14
C GLU A 159 1.68 -12.16 -6.02
N LEU A 160 2.34 -12.01 -4.86
CA LEU A 160 3.63 -12.64 -4.58
C LEU A 160 3.56 -14.18 -4.69
N ASP A 161 2.50 -14.78 -4.13
CA ASP A 161 2.24 -16.21 -4.25
C ASP A 161 2.05 -16.64 -5.71
N VAL A 162 1.30 -15.86 -6.51
CA VAL A 162 1.07 -16.15 -7.92
C VAL A 162 2.35 -16.01 -8.73
N LEU A 163 3.09 -14.91 -8.57
CA LEU A 163 4.34 -14.66 -9.29
C LEU A 163 5.37 -15.77 -9.02
N SER A 164 5.51 -16.17 -7.76
CA SER A 164 6.44 -17.23 -7.37
C SER A 164 6.05 -18.62 -7.90
N GLN A 165 4.74 -18.89 -8.05
CA GLN A 165 4.23 -20.12 -8.66
C GLN A 165 4.35 -20.13 -10.19
N LEU A 166 4.13 -18.99 -10.85
CA LEU A 166 4.21 -18.85 -12.31
C LEU A 166 5.65 -18.81 -12.81
N TYR A 167 6.55 -18.23 -12.00
CA TYR A 167 7.95 -18.03 -12.34
C TYR A 167 8.91 -18.60 -11.27
N PRO A 168 8.83 -19.90 -10.95
CA PRO A 168 9.59 -20.51 -9.87
C PRO A 168 11.11 -20.47 -10.12
N ASP A 169 11.54 -20.51 -11.38
CA ASP A 169 12.95 -20.43 -11.77
C ASP A 169 13.54 -19.01 -11.57
N LEU A 170 12.69 -17.99 -11.43
CA LEU A 170 13.10 -16.59 -11.21
C LEU A 170 13.04 -16.19 -9.73
N PHE A 171 11.99 -16.61 -9.02
CA PHE A 171 11.71 -16.11 -7.66
C PHE A 171 11.92 -17.12 -6.54
N MET A 172 12.44 -18.33 -6.85
CA MET A 172 12.86 -19.37 -5.90
C MET A 172 12.03 -19.39 -4.60
N VAL A 173 10.90 -20.10 -4.61
CA VAL A 173 10.25 -20.50 -3.35
C VAL A 173 11.12 -21.61 -2.75
N GLU A 174 11.95 -21.29 -1.76
CA GLU A 174 12.45 -22.36 -0.88
C GLU A 174 11.24 -22.93 -0.14
N VAL A 175 10.81 -24.13 -0.59
CA VAL A 175 9.75 -24.93 0.07
C VAL A 175 10.30 -25.57 1.33
#